data_AF-A0A8X6HZ43-F1
#
_entry.id   AF-A0A8X6HZ43-F1
#
_cell.length_a   1.000
_cell.length_b   1.000
_cell.length_c   1.000
_cell.angle_alpha   90.00
_cell.angle_beta   90.00
_cell.angle_gamma   90.00
#
_symmetry.space_group_name_H-M   'P 1'
#
loop_
_entity.id
_entity.type
_entity.pdbx_description
1 polymer ?
#
loop_
_entity_poly.entity_id
_entity_poly.type
_entity_poly.pdbx_seq_one_letter_code
_entity_poly.pdbx_strand_id
1 'polypeptide(L)'
;MLTVHTFQSEKPTKHVYPKVRIRVKSLISNKEIVIEALETKQLSSAQISILAKEVRERFESLGLELADVPVALDKGACEIGLLVGSDNYWKFVGNRIERLNESLVAVETIFGFCIHGSVSEDKDNDETSVNL
;
A
#
# COMPACT_ATOMS: atom_id res chain seq x y z
N MET A 1 6.67 -7.43 22.30
CA MET A 1 5.36 -7.99 22.70
C MET A 1 4.29 -7.00 22.27
N LEU A 2 3.38 -7.40 21.38
CA LEU A 2 2.22 -6.62 20.98
C LEU A 2 0.99 -7.14 21.75
N THR A 3 0.23 -6.22 22.34
CA THR A 3 -1.04 -6.54 23.01
C THR A 3 -2.16 -6.00 22.15
N VAL A 4 -2.96 -6.90 21.58
CA VAL A 4 -4.07 -6.55 20.68
C VAL A 4 -5.38 -6.67 21.45
N HIS A 5 -6.17 -5.60 21.43
CA HIS A 5 -7.53 -5.60 21.95
C HIS A 5 -8.47 -5.62 20.75
N THR A 6 -9.18 -6.74 20.57
CA THR A 6 -10.25 -6.85 19.58
C THR A 6 -11.56 -6.40 20.20
N PHE A 7 -12.39 -5.69 19.41
CA PHE A 7 -13.73 -5.32 19.83
C PHE A 7 -14.50 -6.58 20.24
N GLN A 8 -15.22 -6.51 21.37
CA GLN A 8 -15.97 -7.63 21.98
C GLN A 8 -15.14 -8.76 22.60
N SER A 9 -13.80 -8.64 22.68
CA SER A 9 -12.99 -9.60 23.45
C SER A 9 -12.83 -9.14 24.90
N GLU A 10 -13.19 -10.01 25.85
CA GLU A 10 -13.00 -9.77 27.29
C GLU A 10 -11.52 -9.77 27.70
N LYS A 11 -10.65 -10.43 26.91
CA LYS A 11 -9.23 -10.57 27.21
C LYS A 11 -8.37 -10.10 26.03
N PRO A 12 -7.31 -9.33 26.27
CA PRO A 12 -6.38 -8.97 25.23
C PRO A 12 -5.61 -10.19 24.72
N THR A 13 -5.39 -10.24 23.42
CA THR A 13 -4.53 -11.24 22.81
C THR A 13 -3.11 -10.71 22.81
N LYS A 14 -2.18 -11.47 23.37
CA LYS A 14 -0.75 -11.13 23.39
C LYS A 14 -0.01 -11.94 22.34
N HIS A 15 0.71 -11.26 21.47
CA HIS A 15 1.55 -11.88 20.47
C HIS A 15 2.98 -11.36 20.56
N VAL A 16 3.93 -12.26 20.32
CA VAL A 16 5.35 -11.92 20.18
C VAL A 16 5.68 -12.04 18.71
N TYR A 17 6.07 -10.93 18.11
CA TYR A 17 6.51 -10.86 16.72
C TYR A 17 8.00 -10.56 16.68
N PRO A 18 8.74 -11.15 15.71
CA PRO A 18 10.10 -10.70 15.40
C PRO A 18 10.07 -9.21 15.06
N LYS A 19 11.01 -8.46 15.65
CA LYS A 19 11.24 -7.07 15.27
C LYS A 19 12.30 -7.05 14.19
N VAL A 20 11.98 -6.47 13.04
CA VAL A 20 12.87 -6.38 11.88
C VAL A 20 13.11 -4.92 11.53
N ARG A 21 14.23 -4.65 10.86
CA ARG A 21 14.53 -3.35 10.26
C ARG A 21 14.41 -3.48 8.76
N ILE A 22 13.51 -2.71 8.17
CA ILE A 22 13.24 -2.71 6.73
C ILE A 22 13.79 -1.43 6.15
N ARG A 23 14.49 -1.56 5.02
CA ARG A 23 14.97 -0.46 4.20
C ARG A 23 14.22 -0.53 2.88
N VAL A 24 13.43 0.50 2.57
CA VAL A 24 12.66 0.59 1.33
C VAL A 24 13.23 1.73 0.51
N LYS A 25 13.64 1.43 -0.72
CA LYS A 25 14.25 2.38 -1.65
C LYS A 25 13.35 2.54 -2.87
N SER A 26 13.12 3.79 -3.27
CA SER A 26 12.37 4.10 -4.47
C SER A 26 13.16 3.68 -5.72
N LEU A 27 12.46 3.13 -6.71
CA LEU A 27 13.03 2.83 -8.03
C LEU A 27 13.04 4.08 -8.92
N ILE A 28 12.14 5.01 -8.62
CA ILE A 28 11.85 6.22 -9.41
C ILE A 28 12.66 7.40 -8.88
N SER A 29 12.81 7.47 -7.56
CA SER A 29 13.62 8.49 -6.90
C SER A 29 14.78 7.86 -6.14
N ASN A 30 15.83 8.63 -5.84
CA ASN A 30 16.89 8.18 -4.93
C ASN A 30 16.49 8.26 -3.45
N LYS A 31 15.19 8.39 -3.14
CA LYS A 31 14.71 8.42 -1.75
C LYS A 31 14.73 7.02 -1.15
N GLU A 32 15.08 6.97 0.13
CA GLU A 32 15.11 5.77 0.95
C GLU A 32 14.50 6.06 2.31
N ILE A 33 13.76 5.08 2.84
CA ILE A 33 13.26 5.10 4.21
C ILE A 33 13.71 3.83 4.92
N VAL A 34 14.12 4.00 6.19
CA VAL A 34 14.39 2.89 7.10
C VAL A 34 13.37 2.94 8.23
N ILE A 35 12.65 1.84 8.43
CA ILE A 35 11.68 1.68 9.51
C ILE A 35 11.93 0.40 10.30
N GLU A 36 11.48 0.40 11.54
CA GLU A 36 11.34 -0.82 12.33
C GLU A 36 9.92 -1.35 12.18
N ALA A 37 9.78 -2.65 11.94
CA ALA A 37 8.50 -3.31 11.71
C ALA A 37 8.40 -4.61 12.50
N LEU A 38 7.17 -5.10 12.66
CA LEU A 38 6.87 -6.41 13.21
C LEU A 38 6.59 -7.37 12.06
N GLU A 39 7.34 -8.46 11.98
CA GLU A 39 7.14 -9.49 10.96
C GLU A 39 5.93 -10.35 11.30
N THR A 40 5.02 -10.54 10.34
CA THR A 40 3.88 -11.46 10.43
C THR A 40 3.69 -12.20 9.12
N LYS A 41 3.11 -13.40 9.17
CA LYS A 41 2.86 -14.23 7.97
C LYS A 41 1.79 -13.63 7.05
N GLN A 42 0.88 -12.85 7.61
CA GLN A 42 -0.25 -12.27 6.89
C GLN A 42 -0.62 -10.93 7.52
N LEU A 43 -0.75 -9.90 6.69
CA LEU A 43 -1.23 -8.58 7.10
C LEU A 43 -2.75 -8.51 7.08
N SER A 44 -3.36 -9.00 6.00
CA SER A 44 -4.81 -8.97 5.76
C SER A 44 -5.26 -10.20 4.98
N SER A 45 -6.55 -10.53 5.09
CA SER A 45 -7.22 -11.51 4.22
C SER A 45 -7.82 -10.87 2.96
N ALA A 46 -7.71 -9.55 2.80
CA ALA A 46 -8.18 -8.85 1.61
C ALA A 46 -7.37 -9.25 0.37
N GLN A 47 -8.06 -9.50 -0.73
CA GLN A 47 -7.44 -9.66 -2.04
C GLN A 47 -7.29 -8.28 -2.67
N ILE A 48 -6.05 -7.85 -2.91
CA ILE A 48 -5.76 -6.62 -3.66
C ILE A 48 -5.64 -7.04 -5.12
N SER A 49 -6.56 -6.56 -5.96
CA SER A 49 -6.55 -6.82 -7.38
C SER A 49 -5.49 -5.96 -8.07
N ILE A 50 -4.90 -6.50 -9.15
CA ILE A 50 -4.01 -5.73 -10.02
C ILE A 50 -4.86 -4.68 -10.73
N LEU A 51 -4.35 -3.44 -10.77
CA LEU A 51 -5.00 -2.33 -11.46
C LEU A 51 -5.34 -2.68 -12.91
N ALA A 52 -6.59 -2.41 -13.29
CA ALA A 52 -7.06 -2.59 -14.66
C ALA A 52 -6.22 -1.76 -15.66
N LYS A 53 -6.03 -2.29 -16.87
CA LYS A 53 -5.15 -1.70 -17.89
C LYS A 53 -5.56 -0.27 -18.25
N GLU A 54 -6.85 -0.01 -18.28
CA GLU A 54 -7.47 1.26 -18.60
C GLU A 54 -7.13 2.33 -17.56
N VAL A 55 -7.09 1.95 -16.27
CA VAL A 55 -6.68 2.84 -15.19
C VAL A 55 -5.20 3.19 -15.37
N ARG A 56 -4.35 2.20 -15.66
CA ARG A 56 -2.93 2.45 -15.92
C ARG A 56 -2.70 3.38 -17.11
N GLU A 57 -3.35 3.13 -18.25
CA GLU A 57 -3.24 3.98 -19.44
C GLU A 57 -3.70 5.42 -19.16
N ARG A 58 -4.74 5.59 -18.32
CA ARG A 58 -5.17 6.92 -17.89
C ARG A 58 -4.08 7.65 -17.09
N PHE A 59 -3.37 6.97 -16.19
CA PHE A 59 -2.27 7.58 -15.43
C PHE A 59 -1.08 7.94 -16.31
N GLU A 60 -0.72 7.06 -17.24
CA GLU A 60 0.32 7.32 -18.23
C GLU A 60 -0.03 8.58 -19.05
N SER A 61 -1.30 8.75 -19.46
CA SER A 61 -1.77 9.95 -20.17
C SER A 61 -1.71 11.24 -19.34
N LEU A 62 -1.76 11.13 -18.01
CA LEU A 62 -1.68 12.25 -17.07
C LEU A 62 -0.25 12.55 -16.62
N GLY A 63 0.74 11.77 -17.08
CA GLY A 63 2.13 11.89 -16.65
C GLY A 63 2.33 11.55 -15.16
N LEU A 64 1.44 10.72 -14.59
CA LEU A 64 1.53 10.27 -13.21
C LEU A 64 2.28 8.94 -13.15
N GLU A 65 3.44 8.95 -12.52
CA GLU A 65 4.28 7.77 -12.36
C GLU A 65 3.79 6.93 -11.18
N LEU A 66 3.28 5.73 -11.46
CA LEU A 66 2.72 4.83 -10.45
C LEU A 66 3.81 4.26 -9.53
N ALA A 67 3.50 4.14 -8.24
CA ALA A 67 4.37 3.48 -7.28
C ALA A 67 4.54 1.99 -7.58
N ASP A 68 3.47 1.38 -8.11
CA ASP A 68 3.42 -0.04 -8.44
C ASP A 68 3.74 -0.22 -9.92
N VAL A 69 5.02 -0.44 -10.23
CA VAL A 69 5.39 -0.92 -11.55
C VAL A 69 5.26 -2.44 -11.50
N PRO A 70 4.43 -3.08 -12.35
CA PRO A 70 4.54 -4.51 -12.57
C PRO A 70 5.87 -4.72 -13.29
N VAL A 71 6.94 -4.79 -12.52
CA VAL A 71 8.18 -5.40 -12.97
C VAL A 71 7.75 -6.81 -13.35
N ALA A 72 8.05 -7.23 -14.58
CA ALA A 72 7.96 -8.63 -14.93
C ALA A 72 8.85 -9.34 -13.91
N LEU A 73 8.23 -9.82 -12.82
CA LEU A 73 8.94 -10.34 -11.68
C LEU A 73 9.72 -11.52 -12.21
N ASP A 74 11.04 -11.38 -12.27
CA ASP A 74 11.93 -12.49 -12.57
C ASP A 74 11.47 -13.68 -11.74
N LYS A 75 11.51 -14.89 -12.31
CA LYS A 75 11.12 -16.13 -11.62
C LYS A 75 11.98 -16.31 -10.36
N GLY A 76 11.55 -15.71 -9.23
CA GLY A 76 12.35 -15.56 -8.02
C GLY A 76 12.13 -14.26 -7.24
N ALA A 77 11.36 -13.29 -7.75
CA ALA A 77 11.05 -12.09 -6.99
C ALA A 77 10.17 -12.44 -5.77
N CYS A 78 10.55 -11.90 -4.61
CA CYS A 78 9.81 -12.03 -3.38
C CYS A 78 8.93 -10.79 -3.20
N GLU A 79 7.63 -10.99 -3.09
CA GLU A 79 6.68 -9.93 -2.70
C GLU A 79 6.70 -9.78 -1.18
N ILE A 80 6.68 -8.53 -0.71
CA ILE A 80 6.48 -8.20 0.70
C ILE A 80 5.27 -7.28 0.81
N GLY A 81 4.38 -7.57 1.75
CA GLY A 81 3.36 -6.61 2.17
C GLY A 81 3.91 -5.74 3.30
N LEU A 82 3.59 -4.46 3.29
CA LEU A 82 3.86 -3.54 4.39
C LEU A 82 2.53 -3.00 4.95
N LEU A 83 2.47 -2.79 6.27
CA LEU A 83 1.37 -2.09 6.90
C LEU A 83 1.96 -0.92 7.68
N VAL A 84 1.77 0.29 7.14
CA VAL A 84 2.35 1.50 7.70
C VAL A 84 1.35 2.18 8.63
N GLY A 85 1.63 2.17 9.94
CA GLY A 85 0.88 2.94 10.92
C GLY A 85 1.09 4.46 10.78
N SER A 86 0.20 5.25 11.36
CA SER A 86 0.20 6.72 11.30
C SER A 86 1.54 7.37 11.67
N ASP A 87 2.28 6.79 12.61
CA ASP A 87 3.57 7.30 13.09
C ASP A 87 4.67 7.27 12.00
N ASN A 88 4.52 6.41 11.01
CA ASN A 88 5.42 6.32 9.87
C ASN A 88 4.78 6.76 8.56
N TYR A 89 3.45 6.81 8.46
CA TYR A 89 2.69 7.15 7.25
C TYR A 89 3.18 8.44 6.58
N TRP A 90 3.36 9.51 7.36
CA TRP A 90 3.82 10.81 6.86
C TRP A 90 5.24 10.83 6.29
N LYS A 91 6.03 9.77 6.54
CA LYS A 91 7.35 9.63 5.91
C LYS A 91 7.21 9.17 4.46
N PHE A 92 6.12 8.45 4.13
CA PHE A 92 5.87 7.90 2.80
C PHE A 92 5.08 8.84 1.91
N VAL A 93 4.09 9.53 2.47
CA VAL A 93 3.15 10.34 1.69
C VAL A 93 3.74 11.70 1.32
N GLY A 94 3.53 12.07 0.05
CA GLY A 94 3.88 13.36 -0.53
C GLY A 94 2.82 14.42 -0.26
N ASN A 95 2.87 15.50 -1.03
CA ASN A 95 1.97 16.65 -0.83
C ASN A 95 0.90 16.75 -1.93
N ARG A 96 0.98 15.92 -2.98
CA ARG A 96 0.06 15.97 -4.11
C ARG A 96 -1.01 14.89 -3.99
N ILE A 97 -2.24 15.30 -4.26
CA ILE A 97 -3.38 14.40 -4.43
C ILE A 97 -4.07 14.82 -5.72
N GLU A 98 -4.18 13.90 -6.67
CA GLU A 98 -4.83 14.11 -7.96
C GLU A 98 -6.14 13.32 -7.96
N ARG A 99 -7.27 14.04 -8.00
CA ARG A 99 -8.59 13.39 -8.09
C ARG A 99 -8.87 13.03 -9.54
N LEU A 100 -9.12 11.74 -9.80
CA LEU A 100 -9.37 11.23 -11.15
C LEU A 100 -10.85 11.23 -11.47
N ASN A 101 -11.67 10.85 -10.49
CA ASN A 101 -13.13 10.92 -10.55
C ASN A 101 -13.71 11.02 -9.12
N GLU A 102 -15.02 10.80 -8.96
CA GLU A 102 -15.68 10.87 -7.66
C GLU A 102 -15.20 9.80 -6.66
N SER A 103 -14.87 8.60 -7.13
CA SER A 103 -14.52 7.43 -6.31
C SER A 103 -13.03 7.12 -6.26
N LEU A 104 -12.19 7.75 -7.09
CA LEU A 104 -10.79 7.40 -7.30
C LEU A 104 -9.87 8.62 -7.18
N VAL A 105 -8.84 8.48 -6.34
CA VAL A 105 -7.80 9.50 -6.13
C VAL A 105 -6.42 8.87 -6.22
N ALA A 106 -5.49 9.60 -6.82
CA ALA A 106 -4.07 9.29 -6.81
C ALA A 106 -3.38 10.10 -5.71
N VAL A 107 -2.69 9.41 -4.80
CA VAL A 107 -1.94 10.05 -3.72
C VAL A 107 -0.46 9.90 -4.01
N GLU A 108 0.26 11.02 -4.03
CA GLU A 108 1.70 11.01 -4.20
C GLU A 108 2.37 10.38 -2.98
N THR A 109 3.40 9.58 -3.25
CA THR A 109 4.28 9.00 -2.24
C THR A 109 5.73 9.18 -2.67
N ILE A 110 6.68 8.83 -1.80
CA ILE A 110 8.10 8.77 -2.17
C ILE A 110 8.41 7.71 -3.23
N PHE A 111 7.48 6.79 -3.51
CA PHE A 111 7.62 5.74 -4.50
C PHE A 111 6.91 6.04 -5.82
N GLY A 112 6.14 7.11 -5.91
CA GLY A 112 5.24 7.38 -7.03
C GLY A 112 3.81 7.57 -6.54
N PHE A 113 2.84 7.59 -7.46
CA PHE A 113 1.43 7.71 -7.12
C PHE A 113 0.83 6.35 -6.76
N CYS A 114 0.17 6.27 -5.61
CA CYS A 114 -0.66 5.15 -5.20
C CYS A 114 -2.14 5.47 -5.48
N ILE A 115 -2.91 4.45 -5.83
CA ILE A 115 -4.32 4.59 -6.17
C ILE A 115 -5.18 4.23 -4.97
N HIS A 116 -6.11 5.12 -4.63
CA HIS A 116 -7.05 4.91 -3.54
C HIS A 116 -8.48 5.07 -4.05
N GLY A 117 -9.34 4.14 -3.62
CA GLY A 117 -10.78 4.19 -3.87
C GLY A 117 -11.27 3.06 -4.79
N SER A 118 -12.54 3.12 -5.18
CA SER A 118 -13.15 2.07 -6.00
C SER A 118 -13.01 2.38 -7.49
N VAL A 119 -12.64 1.34 -8.25
CA VAL A 119 -12.63 1.34 -9.72
C VAL A 119 -14.00 0.93 -10.28
N SER A 120 -14.92 0.40 -9.46
CA SER A 120 -16.26 0.02 -9.90
C SER A 120 -17.22 1.22 -9.94
N GLU A 121 -17.93 1.41 -11.06
CA GLU A 121 -19.16 2.21 -11.12
C GLU A 121 -20.38 1.42 -10.56
N ASP A 122 -20.21 0.13 -10.27
CA ASP A 122 -21.25 -0.73 -9.70
C ASP A 122 -21.13 -0.80 -8.17
N LYS A 123 -22.27 -0.55 -7.52
CA LYS A 123 -22.46 -0.39 -6.07
C LYS A 123 -22.29 -1.65 -5.23
N ASP A 124 -21.78 -2.75 -5.78
CA ASP A 124 -21.58 -3.99 -5.03
C ASP A 124 -20.24 -4.63 -5.43
N ASN A 125 -19.33 -4.72 -4.46
CA ASN A 125 -18.13 -5.57 -4.44
C ASN A 125 -17.00 -5.25 -5.44
N ASP A 126 -16.10 -4.33 -5.08
CA ASP A 126 -14.66 -4.60 -5.00
C ASP A 126 -13.92 -3.32 -4.54
N GLU A 127 -13.63 -3.23 -3.25
CA GLU A 127 -12.73 -2.19 -2.73
C GLU A 127 -11.31 -2.50 -3.18
N THR A 128 -10.88 -1.91 -4.29
CA THR A 128 -9.46 -1.93 -4.69
C THR A 128 -8.70 -0.90 -3.85
N SER A 129 -8.40 -1.26 -2.60
CA SER A 129 -7.53 -0.45 -1.74
C SER A 129 -6.09 -0.91 -1.92
N VAL A 130 -5.27 -0.10 -2.61
CA VAL A 130 -3.82 -0.28 -2.58
C VAL A 130 -3.32 0.32 -1.26
N ASN A 131 -2.82 -0.55 -0.39
CA ASN A 131 -2.14 -0.15 0.84
C ASN A 131 -0.64 -0.14 0.58
N LEU A 132 0.02 0.95 1.01
CA LEU A 132 1.48 1.15 0.96
C LEU A 132 2.28 -0.01 1.54
#